data_AF-A0AAP5YA14-F1
#
_entry.id   AF-A0AAP5YA14-F1
#
_cell.length_a   1.000
_cell.length_b   1.000
_cell.length_c   1.000
_cell.angle_alpha   90.00
_cell.angle_beta   90.00
_cell.angle_gamma   90.00
#
_symmetry.space_group_name_H-M   'P 1'
#
loop_
_entity.id
_entity.type
_entity.pdbx_description
1 polymer ?
#
loop_
_entity_poly.entity_id
_entity_poly.type
_entity_poly.pdbx_seq_one_letter_code
_entity_poly.pdbx_strand_id
1 'polypeptide(L)'
;MEVIIVEGRESGSFITSTARTNVSQRKKLESIMKNLCACLGIGIIYWKLSSRGTTFYCPDGFTYQSATNTILELTEKLAEQAAAETRT
;
A
#
# COMPACT_ATOMS: atom_id res chain seq x y z
N MET A 1 -1.50 -11.79 -16.66
CA MET A 1 -2.83 -12.28 -16.24
C MET A 1 -3.61 -11.09 -15.73
N GLU A 2 -4.74 -10.76 -16.34
CA GLU A 2 -5.60 -9.65 -15.89
C GLU A 2 -6.50 -10.15 -14.75
N VAL A 3 -6.53 -9.43 -13.63
CA VAL A 3 -7.38 -9.74 -12.47
C VAL A 3 -8.59 -8.82 -12.51
N ILE A 4 -9.79 -9.40 -12.58
CA ILE A 4 -11.06 -8.67 -12.58
C ILE A 4 -11.76 -8.81 -11.22
N ILE A 5 -12.35 -7.73 -10.73
CA ILE A 5 -13.19 -7.74 -9.52
C ILE A 5 -14.62 -8.05 -9.95
N VAL A 6 -15.20 -9.12 -9.40
CA VAL A 6 -16.59 -9.53 -9.66
C VAL A 6 -17.37 -9.59 -8.35
N GLU A 7 -18.70 -9.51 -8.44
CA GLU A 7 -19.59 -9.67 -7.29
C GLU A 7 -19.40 -11.06 -6.64
N GLY A 8 -19.50 -11.10 -5.31
CA GLY A 8 -19.28 -12.32 -4.53
C GLY A 8 -20.31 -13.40 -4.86
N ARG A 9 -19.92 -14.67 -4.72
CA ARG A 9 -20.87 -15.80 -4.79
C ARG A 9 -21.85 -15.71 -3.62
N GLU A 10 -23.11 -16.09 -3.83
CA GLU A 10 -24.18 -16.03 -2.81
C GLU A 10 -23.81 -16.72 -1.47
N SER A 11 -22.90 -17.70 -1.52
CA SER A 11 -22.40 -18.45 -0.36
C SER A 11 -21.06 -17.90 0.18
N GLY A 12 -21.07 -16.66 0.67
CA GLY A 12 -19.95 -16.04 1.40
C GLY A 12 -20.32 -15.71 2.84
N SER A 13 -19.47 -16.06 3.81
CA SER A 13 -19.63 -15.59 5.20
C SER A 13 -18.79 -14.34 5.43
N PHE A 14 -19.43 -13.26 5.88
CA PHE A 14 -18.71 -12.09 6.38
C PHE A 14 -18.10 -12.43 7.73
N ILE A 15 -16.77 -12.56 7.77
CA ILE A 15 -16.05 -12.67 9.04
C ILE A 15 -15.58 -11.28 9.47
N THR A 16 -15.82 -10.94 10.73
CA THR A 16 -15.13 -9.81 11.34
C THR A 16 -13.65 -10.18 11.47
N SER A 17 -12.75 -9.34 10.95
CA SER A 17 -11.32 -9.58 11.05
C SER A 17 -10.87 -9.55 12.52
N THR A 18 -10.66 -10.71 13.13
CA THR A 18 -10.14 -10.84 14.50
C THR A 18 -8.61 -10.70 14.58
N ALA A 19 -7.92 -10.80 13.44
CA ALA A 19 -6.48 -10.68 13.37
C ALA A 19 -5.99 -9.23 13.46
N ARG A 20 -4.96 -8.98 14.29
CA ARG A 20 -4.26 -7.69 14.42
C ARG A 20 -5.18 -6.50 14.74
N THR A 21 -6.25 -6.71 15.51
CA THR A 21 -7.15 -5.65 16.00
C THR A 21 -6.44 -4.67 16.94
N ASN A 22 -5.40 -5.14 17.64
CA ASN A 22 -4.56 -4.32 18.53
C ASN A 22 -3.60 -3.36 17.79
N VAL A 23 -3.56 -3.42 16.44
CA VAL A 23 -2.70 -2.55 15.63
C VAL A 23 -3.54 -1.45 15.03
N SER A 24 -3.16 -0.19 15.27
CA SER A 24 -3.84 0.96 14.68
C SER A 24 -3.81 0.89 13.15
N GLN A 25 -4.87 1.38 12.51
CA GLN A 25 -4.98 1.40 11.04
C GLN A 25 -3.76 2.07 10.39
N ARG A 26 -3.28 3.16 10.99
CA ARG A 26 -2.05 3.84 10.56
C ARG A 26 -0.85 2.90 10.52
N LYS A 27 -0.58 2.16 11.61
CA LYS A 27 0.55 1.22 11.67
C LYS A 27 0.41 0.10 10.62
N LYS A 28 -0.81 -0.34 10.31
CA LYS A 28 -1.06 -1.32 9.24
C LYS A 28 -0.66 -0.75 7.88
N LEU A 29 -1.10 0.46 7.56
CA LEU A 29 -0.77 1.14 6.30
C LEU A 29 0.74 1.42 6.19
N GLU A 30 1.36 1.92 7.26
CA GLU A 30 2.82 2.11 7.31
C GLU A 30 3.59 0.80 7.13
N SER A 31 3.08 -0.32 7.66
CA SER A 31 3.69 -1.64 7.42
C SER A 31 3.59 -2.07 5.97
N ILE A 32 2.46 -1.80 5.30
CA ILE A 32 2.28 -2.11 3.88
C ILE A 32 3.27 -1.28 3.05
N MET A 33 3.34 0.03 3.29
CA MET A 33 4.27 0.92 2.59
C MET A 33 5.72 0.49 2.76
N LYS A 34 6.15 0.13 3.99
CA LYS A 34 7.51 -0.36 4.26
C LYS A 34 7.85 -1.63 3.48
N ASN A 35 6.92 -2.59 3.43
CA ASN A 35 7.14 -3.84 2.69
C ASN A 35 7.28 -3.58 1.19
N LEU A 36 6.42 -2.73 0.62
CA LEU A 36 6.49 -2.36 -0.80
C LEU A 36 7.79 -1.60 -1.11
N CYS A 37 8.19 -0.67 -0.25
CA CYS A 37 9.46 0.04 -0.39
C CYS A 37 10.65 -0.91 -0.34
N ALA A 38 10.64 -1.92 0.55
CA ALA A 38 11.68 -2.93 0.61
C ALA A 38 11.80 -3.74 -0.69
N CYS A 39 10.68 -4.10 -1.31
CA CYS A 39 10.67 -4.75 -2.63
C CYS A 39 11.24 -3.87 -3.74
N LEU A 40 11.03 -2.56 -3.67
CA LEU A 40 11.47 -1.57 -4.65
C LEU A 40 12.88 -1.01 -4.38
N GLY A 41 13.57 -1.46 -3.34
CA GLY A 41 14.89 -0.92 -2.95
C GLY A 41 14.85 0.49 -2.36
N ILE A 42 13.69 0.95 -1.90
CA ILE A 42 13.49 2.27 -1.29
C ILE A 42 13.78 2.18 0.22
N GLY A 43 14.81 2.90 0.69
CA GLY A 43 15.28 2.82 2.07
C GLY A 43 14.59 3.75 3.08
N ILE A 44 13.92 4.82 2.62
CA ILE A 44 13.40 5.88 3.50
C ILE A 44 12.01 6.30 3.04
N ILE A 45 11.07 6.44 3.99
CA ILE A 45 9.77 7.07 3.75
C ILE A 45 9.68 8.31 4.62
N TYR A 46 9.65 9.48 4.00
CA TYR A 46 9.43 10.74 4.71
C TYR A 46 7.95 10.93 5.00
N TRP A 47 7.60 11.57 6.11
CA TRP A 47 6.21 11.91 6.44
C TRP A 47 6.05 13.34 6.92
N LYS A 48 4.86 13.91 6.74
CA LYS A 48 4.45 15.24 7.21
C LYS A 48 3.03 15.22 7.73
N LEU A 49 2.70 16.14 8.64
CA LEU A 49 1.33 16.42 9.06
C LEU A 49 0.76 17.60 8.29
N SER A 50 -0.49 17.49 7.85
CA SER A 50 -1.25 18.63 7.38
C SER A 50 -1.76 19.48 8.57
N SER A 51 -2.23 20.68 8.26
CA SER A 51 -2.93 21.55 9.21
C SER A 51 -4.17 20.90 9.85
N ARG A 52 -4.70 19.83 9.25
CA ARG A 52 -5.87 19.06 9.73
C ARG A 52 -5.48 17.81 10.52
N GLY A 53 -4.19 17.61 10.83
CA GLY A 53 -3.70 16.45 11.57
C GLY A 53 -3.61 15.16 10.76
N THR A 54 -3.82 15.21 9.44
CA THR A 54 -3.66 14.04 8.56
C THR A 54 -2.20 13.86 8.20
N THR A 55 -1.70 12.62 8.22
CA THR A 55 -0.32 12.31 7.83
C THR A 55 -0.23 11.99 6.35
N PHE A 56 0.78 12.56 5.71
CA PHE A 56 1.16 12.33 4.32
C PHE A 56 2.56 11.72 4.24
N TYR A 57 2.83 10.92 3.21
CA TYR A 57 4.03 10.12 3.04
C TYR A 57 4.68 10.36 1.68
N CYS A 58 6.01 10.22 1.61
CA CYS A 58 6.84 10.42 0.43
C CYS A 58 8.01 9.42 0.43
N PRO A 59 7.90 8.29 -0.29
CA PRO A 59 8.91 7.22 -0.30
C PRO A 59 10.14 7.53 -1.19
N ASP A 60 10.01 8.37 -2.21
CA ASP A 60 11.08 8.60 -3.21
C ASP A 60 11.39 10.08 -3.46
N GLY A 61 10.89 10.97 -2.60
CA GLY A 61 11.29 12.38 -2.56
C GLY A 61 10.51 13.34 -3.45
N PHE A 62 9.51 12.88 -4.22
CA PHE A 62 8.81 13.75 -5.17
C PHE A 62 7.54 14.40 -4.61
N THR A 63 6.60 13.62 -4.06
CA THR A 63 5.28 14.15 -3.64
C THR A 63 4.77 13.51 -2.35
N TYR A 64 4.37 14.35 -1.39
CA TYR A 64 3.67 13.90 -0.19
C TYR A 64 2.21 13.57 -0.49
N GLN A 65 1.80 12.33 -0.23
CA GLN A 65 0.45 11.84 -0.54
C GLN A 65 -0.19 11.13 0.67
N SER A 66 -1.50 10.89 0.60
CA SER A 66 -2.18 10.07 1.61
C SER A 66 -1.62 8.64 1.61
N ALA A 67 -1.71 7.94 2.74
CA ALA A 67 -1.19 6.57 2.85
C ALA A 67 -1.73 5.62 1.77
N THR A 68 -3.02 5.73 1.42
CA THR A 68 -3.63 4.89 0.39
C THR A 68 -3.10 5.18 -1.00
N ASN A 69 -2.87 6.45 -1.33
CA ASN A 69 -2.32 6.84 -2.63
C ASN A 69 -0.85 6.44 -2.74
N THR A 70 -0.08 6.62 -1.66
CA THR A 70 1.31 6.13 -1.60
C THR A 70 1.36 4.61 -1.80
N ILE A 71 0.44 3.85 -1.20
CA ILE A 71 0.37 2.39 -1.40
C ILE A 71 0.07 2.08 -2.88
N LEU A 72 -0.93 2.74 -3.47
CA LEU A 72 -1.31 2.52 -4.87
C LEU A 72 -0.11 2.74 -5.82
N GLU A 73 0.56 3.88 -5.69
CA GLU A 73 1.73 4.21 -6.50
C GLU A 73 2.87 3.20 -6.32
N LEU A 74 3.15 2.78 -5.08
CA LEU A 74 4.17 1.76 -4.81
C LEU A 74 3.78 0.40 -5.41
N THR A 75 2.49 0.02 -5.38
CA THR A 75 2.03 -1.23 -6.01
C THR A 75 2.11 -1.20 -7.53
N GLU A 76 1.83 -0.05 -8.15
CA GLU A 76 1.96 0.15 -9.60
C GLU A 76 3.42 0.01 -10.04
N LYS A 77 4.35 0.71 -9.35
CA LYS A 77 5.80 0.58 -9.59
C LYS A 77 6.29 -0.86 -9.44
N LEU A 78 5.80 -1.58 -8.42
CA LEU A 78 6.17 -2.97 -8.19
C LEU A 78 5.66 -3.89 -9.31
N ALA A 79 4.44 -3.67 -9.79
CA ALA A 79 3.88 -4.41 -10.90
C ALA A 79 4.64 -4.17 -12.21
N GLU A 80 5.05 -2.91 -12.47
CA GLU A 80 5.90 -2.55 -13.61
C GLU A 80 7.26 -3.25 -13.57
N GLN A 81 7.92 -3.25 -12.41
CA GLN A 81 9.20 -3.94 -12.22
C GLN A 81 9.06 -5.45 -12.46
N ALA A 82 8.05 -6.09 -11.87
CA ALA A 82 7.81 -7.51 -12.06
C ALA A 82 7.50 -7.87 -13.53
N ALA A 83 6.76 -7.00 -14.24
CA ALA A 83 6.48 -7.17 -15.66
C ALA A 83 7.73 -7.01 -16.53
N ALA A 84 8.68 -6.16 -16.14
CA ALA A 84 9.96 -6.02 -16.82
C ALA A 84 10.86 -7.24 -16.63
N GLU A 85 10.97 -7.77 -15.41
CA GLU A 85 11.76 -8.97 -15.08
C GLU A 85 11.24 -10.24 -15.78
N THR A 86 9.93 -10.33 -16.04
CA THR A 86 9.33 -11.48 -16.74
C THR A 86 9.60 -11.47 -18.26
N ARG A 87 10.06 -10.35 -18.82
CA ARG A 87 10.36 -10.22 -20.27
C ARG A 87 11.80 -10.53 -20.64
N THR A 88 12.66 -10.74 -19.64
CA THR A 88 14.07 -11.15 -19.76
C THR A 88 14.24 -12.64 -19.51
#